data_AF-A0A4Y2AWR9-F1
#
_entry.id   AF-A0A4Y2AWR9-F1
#
_cell.length_a   1.000
_cell.length_b   1.000
_cell.length_c   1.000
_cell.angle_alpha   90.00
_cell.angle_beta   90.00
_cell.angle_gamma   90.00
#
_symmetry.space_group_name_H-M   'P 1'
#
loop_
_entity.id
_entity.type
_entity.pdbx_description
1 polymer ?
#
loop_
_entity_poly.entity_id
_entity_poly.type
_entity_poly.pdbx_seq_one_letter_code
_entity_poly.pdbx_strand_id
1 'polypeptide(L)'
;MPKASQLSNEVSKILLLKFLGKTVEEISKLLNRSKSMIYCVLTRKTPYESKPRSGRPRVTNIRSDRRIRRMAFKSENVGSRNYWGCPVANLQENCS
;
A
#
# COMPACT_ATOMS: atom_id res chain seq x y z
N MET A 1 -10.65 3.89 -0.78
CA MET A 1 -9.45 4.77 -0.74
C MET A 1 -9.92 6.22 -0.66
N PRO A 2 -9.36 7.06 0.23
CA PRO A 2 -9.59 8.49 0.13
C PRO A 2 -8.95 9.00 -1.17
N LYS A 3 -9.70 9.78 -1.95
CA LYS A 3 -9.24 10.36 -3.22
C LYS A 3 -8.17 11.41 -2.91
N ALA A 4 -6.91 11.00 -2.96
CA ALA A 4 -5.76 11.83 -2.57
C ALA A 4 -5.50 13.02 -3.50
N SER A 5 -5.99 12.96 -4.75
CA SER A 5 -5.72 13.97 -5.78
C SER A 5 -6.49 15.29 -5.64
N GLN A 6 -7.48 15.38 -4.75
CA GLN A 6 -8.28 16.61 -4.57
C GLN A 6 -7.78 17.52 -3.44
N LEU A 7 -6.86 17.06 -2.60
CA LEU A 7 -6.57 17.74 -1.33
C LEU A 7 -5.48 18.82 -1.42
N SER A 8 -4.55 18.75 -2.39
CA SER A 8 -3.44 19.72 -2.48
C SER A 8 -3.91 21.14 -2.74
N ASN A 9 -4.83 21.33 -3.71
CA ASN A 9 -5.40 22.63 -4.04
C ASN A 9 -6.27 23.20 -2.92
N GLU A 10 -6.90 22.33 -2.12
CA GLU A 10 -7.76 22.77 -1.02
C GLU A 10 -6.98 23.17 0.23
N VAL A 11 -5.86 22.49 0.52
CA VAL A 11 -4.98 22.85 1.65
C VAL A 11 -4.46 24.29 1.51
N SER A 12 -4.00 24.68 0.31
CA SER A 12 -3.54 26.06 0.05
C SER A 12 -4.65 27.09 0.22
N LYS A 13 -5.88 26.78 -0.20
CA LYS A 13 -7.05 27.66 0.00
C LYS A 13 -7.39 27.83 1.48
N ILE A 14 -7.33 26.75 2.28
CA ILE A 14 -7.56 26.80 3.73
C ILE A 14 -6.53 27.69 4.44
N LEU A 15 -5.25 27.53 4.09
CA LEU A 15 -4.16 28.36 4.63
C LEU A 15 -4.33 29.84 4.28
N LEU A 16 -4.66 30.15 3.03
CA LEU A 16 -4.91 31.52 2.58
C LEU A 16 -6.09 32.17 3.34
N LEU A 17 -7.22 31.46 3.44
CA LEU A 17 -8.40 31.96 4.16
C LEU A 17 -8.13 32.18 5.65
N LYS A 18 -7.31 31.32 6.27
CA LYS A 18 -6.87 31.49 7.65
C LYS A 18 -6.00 32.73 7.82
N PHE A 19 -5.10 32.99 6.88
CA PHE A 19 -4.25 34.18 6.86
C PHE A 19 -5.08 35.47 6.69
N LEU A 20 -6.15 35.41 5.90
CA LEU A 20 -7.13 36.51 5.76
C LEU A 20 -8.04 36.70 7.00
N GLY A 21 -7.85 35.93 8.07
CA GLY A 21 -8.59 36.08 9.33
C GLY A 21 -9.97 35.41 9.36
N LYS A 22 -10.32 34.58 8.37
CA LYS A 22 -11.61 33.87 8.35
C LYS A 22 -11.70 32.83 9.46
N THR A 23 -12.91 32.66 9.99
CA THR A 23 -13.16 31.64 11.02
C THR A 23 -13.23 30.24 10.41
N VAL A 24 -13.00 29.20 11.22
CA VAL A 24 -13.08 27.79 10.76
C VAL A 24 -14.47 27.45 10.23
N GLU A 25 -15.50 28.09 10.78
CA GLU A 25 -16.90 27.90 10.38
C GLU A 25 -17.21 28.49 9.01
N GLU A 26 -16.69 29.70 8.72
CA GLU A 26 -16.77 30.31 7.40
C GLU A 26 -16.00 29.48 6.36
N ILE A 27 -14.79 29.05 6.70
CA ILE A 27 -13.96 28.21 5.81
C ILE A 27 -14.68 26.89 5.49
N SER A 28 -15.35 26.29 6.48
CA SER A 28 -16.14 25.06 6.31
C SER A 28 -17.29 25.22 5.33
N LYS A 29 -18.01 26.35 5.40
CA LYS A 29 -19.10 26.68 4.48
C LYS A 29 -18.60 27.04 3.08
N LEU A 30 -17.52 27.82 2.97
CA LEU A 30 -16.96 28.26 1.69
C LEU A 30 -16.39 27.09 0.86
N LEU A 31 -15.71 26.16 1.53
CA LEU A 31 -15.07 25.02 0.86
C LEU A 31 -15.96 23.77 0.86
N ASN A 32 -17.14 23.80 1.50
CA ASN A 32 -18.01 22.64 1.70
C ASN A 32 -17.27 21.43 2.31
N ARG A 33 -16.38 21.68 3.27
CA ARG A 33 -15.56 20.66 3.95
C ARG A 33 -15.86 20.61 5.43
N SER A 34 -15.63 19.44 6.03
CA SER A 34 -15.87 19.23 7.45
C SER A 34 -14.90 20.04 8.31
N LYS A 35 -15.38 20.54 9.46
CA LYS A 35 -14.55 21.27 10.44
C LYS A 35 -13.32 20.45 10.85
N SER A 36 -13.48 19.13 11.04
CA SER A 36 -12.38 18.22 11.39
C SER A 36 -11.24 18.23 10.37
N MET A 37 -11.54 18.31 9.07
CA MET A 37 -10.53 18.38 8.03
C MET A 37 -9.79 19.72 8.10
N ILE A 38 -10.51 20.82 8.26
CA ILE A 38 -9.89 22.15 8.38
C ILE A 38 -8.99 22.21 9.63
N TYR A 39 -9.46 21.73 10.78
CA TYR A 39 -8.63 21.63 11.97
C TYR A 39 -7.39 20.77 11.73
N CYS A 40 -7.51 19.63 11.03
CA CYS A 40 -6.36 18.81 10.67
C CYS A 40 -5.34 19.56 9.81
N VAL A 41 -5.76 20.43 8.89
CA VAL A 41 -4.83 21.24 8.08
C VAL A 41 -4.18 22.32 8.94
N LEU A 42 -4.96 23.02 9.77
CA LEU A 42 -4.46 24.15 10.57
C LEU A 42 -3.56 23.75 11.73
N THR A 43 -3.78 22.57 12.33
CA THR A 43 -3.02 22.10 13.51
C THR A 43 -1.78 21.28 13.16
N ARG A 44 -1.65 20.79 11.92
CA ARG A 44 -0.49 20.00 11.50
C ARG A 44 0.71 20.90 11.22
N LYS A 45 1.78 20.74 12.02
CA LYS A 45 3.07 21.43 11.83
C LYS A 45 3.88 20.90 10.63
N THR A 46 3.60 19.69 10.17
CA THR A 46 4.31 19.04 9.05
C THR A 46 3.40 18.95 7.82
N PRO A 47 3.87 19.31 6.61
CA PRO A 47 3.09 19.14 5.40
C PRO A 47 2.69 17.67 5.20
N TYR A 48 1.69 17.45 4.35
CA TYR A 48 0.91 16.23 4.08
C TYR A 48 1.72 14.96 3.68
N GLU A 49 2.98 14.84 4.02
CA GLU A 49 3.62 13.53 4.17
C GLU A 49 3.03 12.87 5.43
N SER A 50 1.77 12.44 5.33
CA SER A 50 1.22 11.52 6.31
C SER A 50 2.14 10.32 6.34
N LYS A 51 2.62 9.93 7.53
CA LYS A 51 3.37 8.68 7.70
C LYS A 51 2.68 7.61 6.85
N PRO A 52 3.39 6.99 5.89
CA PRO A 52 2.77 5.99 5.05
C PRO A 52 2.13 4.97 5.99
N ARG A 53 0.89 4.58 5.70
CA ARG A 53 0.22 3.56 6.49
C ARG A 53 1.17 2.37 6.56
N SER A 54 1.49 1.92 7.78
CA SER A 54 2.18 0.64 7.94
C SER A 54 1.35 -0.38 7.17
N GLY A 55 1.96 -0.94 6.11
CA GLY A 55 1.29 -1.93 5.29
C GLY A 55 0.82 -3.10 6.15
N ARG A 56 -0.07 -3.94 5.61
CA ARG A 56 -0.49 -5.16 6.30
C ARG A 56 0.77 -5.94 6.73
N PRO A 57 0.90 -6.31 8.01
CA PRO A 57 2.05 -7.07 8.46
C PRO A 57 2.17 -8.35 7.64
N ARG A 58 3.40 -8.75 7.32
CA ARG A 58 3.65 -9.98 6.56
C ARG A 58 3.03 -11.16 7.31
N VAL A 59 2.26 -11.96 6.59
CA VAL A 59 1.66 -13.20 7.12
C VAL A 59 2.76 -14.22 7.45
N THR A 60 3.89 -14.15 6.75
CA THR A 60 5.04 -15.01 6.98
C THR A 60 6.04 -14.39 7.97
N ASN A 61 6.57 -15.22 8.87
CA ASN A 61 7.66 -14.83 9.75
C ASN A 61 8.98 -14.73 8.94
N ILE A 62 9.91 -13.89 9.37
CA ILE A 62 11.26 -13.76 8.78
C ILE A 62 11.95 -15.13 8.67
N ARG A 63 11.72 -16.02 9.65
CA ARG A 63 12.27 -17.38 9.64
C ARG A 63 11.70 -18.25 8.51
N SER A 64 10.41 -18.16 8.20
CA SER A 64 9.82 -18.91 7.09
C SER A 64 10.30 -18.38 5.74
N ASP A 65 10.39 -17.06 5.56
CA ASP A 65 10.93 -16.46 4.33
C ASP A 65 12.37 -16.92 4.08
N ARG A 66 13.18 -16.99 5.14
CA ARG A 66 14.56 -17.49 5.08
C ARG A 66 14.63 -18.97 4.69
N ARG A 67 13.70 -19.80 5.18
CA ARG A 67 13.61 -21.22 4.79
C ARG A 67 13.22 -21.36 3.31
N ILE A 68 12.23 -20.60 2.85
CA ILE A 68 11.79 -20.60 1.45
C ILE A 68 12.93 -20.18 0.53
N ARG A 69 13.66 -19.09 0.84
CA ARG A 69 14.85 -18.69 0.07
C ARG A 69 15.89 -19.81 -0.01
N ARG A 70 16.21 -20.48 1.11
CA ARG A 70 17.18 -21.59 1.12
C ARG A 70 16.72 -22.77 0.26
N MET A 71 15.44 -23.09 0.24
CA MET A 71 14.91 -24.16 -0.61
C MET A 71 14.94 -23.76 -2.10
N ALA A 72 14.56 -22.53 -2.43
CA ALA A 72 14.60 -22.01 -3.79
C ALA A 72 16.04 -21.92 -4.37
N PHE A 73 17.02 -21.46 -3.59
CA PHE A 73 18.42 -21.42 -4.03
C PHE A 73 19.08 -22.81 -4.10
N LYS A 74 18.57 -23.79 -3.34
CA LYS A 74 19.06 -25.18 -3.43
C LYS A 74 18.48 -25.92 -4.63
N SER A 75 17.29 -25.57 -5.12
CA SER A 75 16.67 -26.24 -6.27
C SER A 75 17.32 -25.89 -7.62
N GLU A 76 18.12 -24.81 -7.70
CA GLU A 76 18.84 -24.46 -8.94
C GLU A 76 19.98 -25.45 -9.26
N ASN A 77 20.46 -26.21 -8.25
CA ASN A 77 21.50 -27.23 -8.40
C ASN A 77 20.97 -28.68 -8.36
N VAL A 78 19.66 -28.89 -8.24
CA VAL A 78 19.06 -30.23 -8.33
C VAL A 78 18.24 -30.25 -9.61
N GLY A 79 18.87 -30.77 -10.66
CA GLY A 79 18.26 -30.93 -11.97
C GLY A 79 16.82 -31.44 -11.88
N SER A 80 15.96 -30.78 -12.66
CA SER A 80 14.60 -31.12 -13.05
C SER A 80 14.15 -32.56 -12.74
N ARG A 81 13.81 -32.84 -11.48
CA ARG A 81 13.06 -34.05 -11.11
C ARG A 81 12.02 -33.70 -10.05
N ASN A 82 10.78 -33.58 -10.55
CA ASN A 82 9.53 -33.90 -9.87
C ASN A 82 9.00 -32.82 -8.92
N TYR A 83 8.45 -31.73 -9.46
CA TYR A 83 7.77 -30.72 -8.64
C TYR A 83 6.35 -31.10 -8.19
N TRP A 84 5.76 -32.20 -8.69
CA TRP A 84 4.35 -32.52 -8.41
C TRP A 84 3.99 -34.01 -8.21
N GLY A 85 4.95 -34.91 -8.01
CA GLY A 85 4.62 -36.28 -7.55
C GLY A 85 3.67 -37.12 -8.44
N CYS A 86 3.41 -36.73 -9.69
CA CYS A 86 2.79 -37.62 -10.67
C CYS A 86 3.90 -38.41 -11.39
N PRO A 87 3.90 -39.75 -11.33
CA PRO A 87 4.75 -40.54 -12.21
C PRO A 87 4.23 -40.35 -13.64
N VAL A 88 5.08 -39.84 -14.54
CA VAL A 88 4.82 -39.89 -15.98
C VAL A 88 4.79 -41.37 -16.36
N ALA A 89 3.59 -41.92 -16.58
CA ALA A 89 3.43 -43.22 -17.20
C ALA A 89 4.07 -43.16 -18.59
N ASN A 90 5.01 -44.06 -18.84
CA ASN A 90 5.59 -44.28 -20.17
C ASN A 90 4.48 -44.78 -21.10
N LEU A 91 3.96 -43.91 -21.96
CA LEU A 91 3.23 -44.34 -23.16
C LEU A 91 4.25 -44.70 -24.23
N GLN A 92 4.72 -45.95 -24.17
CA GLN A 92 5.27 -46.62 -25.34
C GLN A 92 4.44 -47.88 -25.56
N GLU A 93 3.30 -47.70 -26.24
CA GLU A 93 2.57 -48.79 -26.87
C GLU A 93 2.25 -48.40 -28.31
N ASN A 94 3.02 -49.00 -29.22
CA ASN A 94 2.59 -49.60 -30.48
C ASN A 94 1.85 -48.70 -31.48
N CYS A 95 2.62 -48.06 -32.37
CA CYS A 95 2.16 -47.88 -33.75
C CYS A 95 2.57 -49.13 -34.55
N SER A 96 1.58 -49.95 -34.93
CA SER A 96 1.67 -50.84 -36.11
C SER A 96 1.31 -50.08 -37.36
#